data_AF-A0A1R3ISQ3-F1
#
_entry.id   AF-A0A1R3ISQ3-F1
#
_cell.length_a   1.000
_cell.length_b   1.000
_cell.length_c   1.000
_cell.angle_alpha   90.00
_cell.angle_beta   90.00
_cell.angle_gamma   90.00
#
_symmetry.space_group_name_H-M   'P 1'
#
loop_
_entity.id
_entity.type
_entity.pdbx_description
1 polymer ?
#
loop_
_entity_poly.entity_id
_entity_poly.type
_entity_poly.pdbx_seq_one_letter_code
_entity_poly.pdbx_strand_id
1 'polypeptide(L)'
;MAGSSSSKAALELIPAFLPDLCPGKPFYVTVRVARKWQTILPGGTNGLPLMEELTPEAQLIIMIAQMEPETIYPLMGLNHMAAISRKTSIRSMLRLLIAMYLSLFDQVSKQTVFKWLNFKPSEIPTTEVGVRELQQKHVLQEIYSRGFVNYPNPTITFKEPFIEVPTIYLSEMHKKYVIDGNAHGLTMVRAIPNFGFNLNVSYQITDITGSACHTIEFIFKQFPNMAQQTEHPPLPEQAEHPPLREQLEHPPLQEQAELIELKLCMFL
;
A
#
# COMPACT_ATOMS: atom_id res chain seq x y z
N MET A 1 8.79 31.19 -10.96
CA MET A 1 7.55 30.42 -10.67
C MET A 1 7.82 29.61 -9.42
N ALA A 2 6.97 29.70 -8.39
CA ALA A 2 7.18 29.01 -7.12
C ALA A 2 6.68 27.56 -7.23
N GLY A 3 7.56 26.59 -6.96
CA GLY A 3 7.21 25.18 -6.92
C GLY A 3 6.25 24.90 -5.75
N SER A 4 5.14 24.21 -6.04
CA SER A 4 4.19 23.77 -5.03
C SER A 4 4.77 22.56 -4.29
N SER A 5 5.34 22.79 -3.11
CA SER A 5 5.72 21.72 -2.19
C SER A 5 4.54 21.43 -1.27
N SER A 6 3.93 20.26 -1.41
CA SER A 6 2.96 19.72 -0.45
C SER A 6 3.68 18.79 0.51
N SER A 7 4.18 19.32 1.64
CA SER A 7 4.64 18.47 2.75
C SER A 7 3.42 17.90 3.48
N LYS A 8 3.15 16.60 3.31
CA LYS A 8 2.29 15.87 4.24
C LYS A 8 3.11 15.51 5.47
N ALA A 9 2.51 15.64 6.66
CA ALA A 9 3.12 15.22 7.91
C ALA A 9 3.60 13.76 7.80
N ALA A 10 4.76 13.48 8.39
CA ALA A 10 5.28 12.13 8.50
C ALA A 10 4.18 11.22 9.06
N LEU A 11 3.84 10.17 8.30
CA LEU A 11 3.09 9.06 8.86
C LEU A 11 3.96 8.49 9.98
N GLU A 12 3.58 8.72 11.23
CA GLU A 12 4.03 7.87 12.33
C GLU A 12 3.51 6.46 12.02
N LEU A 13 4.36 5.66 11.37
CA LEU A 13 4.18 4.22 11.35
C LEU A 13 4.13 3.80 12.81
N ILE A 14 2.94 3.38 13.26
CA ILE A 14 2.78 2.73 14.56
C ILE A 14 3.88 1.65 14.62
N PRO A 15 4.76 1.66 15.63
CA PRO A 15 5.76 0.63 15.76
C PRO A 15 5.02 -0.68 15.99
N ALA A 16 4.77 -1.42 14.91
CA ALA A 16 4.44 -2.82 15.01
C ALA A 16 5.69 -3.47 15.60
N PHE A 17 5.66 -3.71 16.91
CA PHE A 17 6.59 -4.62 17.53
C PHE A 17 6.43 -5.95 16.78
N LEU A 18 7.45 -6.25 15.97
CA LEU A 18 7.60 -7.42 15.11
C LEU A 18 8.42 -8.58 15.76
N PRO A 19 8.61 -8.72 17.09
CA PRO A 19 9.55 -9.71 17.60
C PRO A 19 9.11 -11.18 17.43
N ASP A 20 7.85 -11.47 17.06
CA ASP A 20 7.33 -12.85 17.09
C ASP A 20 7.03 -13.47 15.70
N LEU A 21 7.22 -12.75 14.60
CA LEU A 21 6.94 -13.29 13.26
C LEU A 21 8.17 -13.98 12.66
N CYS A 22 8.30 -15.27 13.00
CA CYS A 22 9.14 -16.31 12.36
C CYS A 22 10.47 -15.85 11.73
N PRO A 23 11.63 -16.03 12.39
CA PRO A 23 12.92 -15.86 11.71
C PRO A 23 13.00 -16.75 10.47
N GLY A 24 13.49 -16.19 9.36
CA GLY A 24 13.70 -16.90 8.09
C GLY A 24 12.51 -16.97 7.11
N LYS A 25 11.40 -16.24 7.33
CA LYS A 25 10.28 -16.17 6.37
C LYS A 25 10.06 -14.75 5.82
N PRO A 26 9.84 -14.58 4.50
CA PRO A 26 9.50 -13.28 3.93
C PRO A 26 8.14 -12.83 4.47
N PHE A 27 8.02 -11.56 4.83
CA PHE A 27 6.77 -10.94 5.24
C PHE A 27 6.46 -9.71 4.38
N TYR A 28 5.17 -9.42 4.22
CA TYR A 28 4.67 -8.32 3.41
C TYR A 28 4.15 -7.22 4.32
N VAL A 29 4.62 -5.99 4.13
CA VAL A 29 4.11 -4.82 4.86
C VAL A 29 3.20 -4.03 3.93
N THR A 30 1.90 -4.08 4.19
CA THR A 30 0.90 -3.26 3.50
C THR A 30 0.53 -2.09 4.41
N VAL A 31 0.91 -0.87 4.04
CA VAL A 31 0.53 0.35 4.78
C VAL A 31 -0.85 0.79 4.32
N ARG A 32 -1.84 0.76 5.22
CA ARG A 32 -3.22 1.19 4.94
C ARG A 32 -3.53 2.51 5.66
N VAL A 33 -3.86 3.55 4.90
CA VAL A 33 -4.32 4.83 5.46
C VAL A 33 -5.84 4.76 5.61
N ALA A 34 -6.34 4.58 6.83
CA ALA A 34 -7.78 4.57 7.10
C ALA A 34 -8.27 5.99 7.43
N ARG A 35 -9.24 6.51 6.67
CA ARG A 35 -10.04 7.68 7.05
C ARG A 35 -11.39 7.22 7.57
N LYS A 36 -11.71 7.59 8.81
CA LYS A 36 -13.01 7.27 9.41
C LYS A 36 -13.99 8.39 9.08
N TRP A 37 -15.01 8.08 8.28
CA TRP A 37 -16.11 8.99 7.98
C TRP A 37 -17.33 8.57 8.81
N GLN A 38 -17.98 9.53 9.44
CA GLN A 38 -19.19 9.30 10.23
C GLN A 38 -20.27 10.21 9.66
N THR A 39 -21.22 9.62 8.94
CA THR A 39 -22.29 10.37 8.27
C THR A 39 -23.56 10.24 9.09
N ILE A 40 -24.11 11.36 9.57
CA ILE A 40 -25.43 11.40 10.20
C ILE A 40 -26.46 11.53 9.07
N LEU A 41 -27.25 10.48 8.84
CA LEU A 41 -28.23 10.44 7.76
C LEU A 41 -29.57 11.07 8.20
N PRO A 42 -30.12 12.06 7.46
CA PRO A 42 -31.53 12.42 7.58
C PRO A 42 -32.40 11.27 7.02
N GLY A 43 -33.46 10.92 7.75
CA GLY A 43 -34.18 9.63 7.67
C GLY A 43 -35.00 9.29 6.42
N GLY A 44 -34.42 9.39 5.22
CA GLY A 44 -35.03 8.90 3.98
C GLY A 44 -34.02 8.17 3.11
N THR A 45 -34.03 6.83 3.13
CA THR A 45 -33.30 6.05 2.12
C THR A 45 -34.16 5.99 0.86
N ASN A 46 -33.62 6.38 -0.29
CA ASN A 46 -34.34 6.36 -1.59
C ASN A 46 -34.56 4.93 -2.13
N GLY A 47 -34.85 3.97 -1.25
CA GLY A 47 -34.87 2.55 -1.56
C GLY A 47 -33.51 2.02 -2.03
N LEU A 48 -32.42 2.60 -1.50
CA LEU A 48 -31.07 2.05 -1.65
C LEU A 48 -30.65 1.42 -0.32
N PRO A 49 -29.93 0.29 -0.35
CA PRO A 49 -29.44 -0.39 0.86
C PRO A 49 -28.46 0.48 1.63
N LEU A 50 -28.22 0.15 2.90
CA LEU A 50 -27.17 0.81 3.68
C LEU A 50 -25.78 0.48 3.12
N MET A 51 -24.78 1.31 3.42
CA MET A 51 -23.42 1.09 2.89
C MET A 51 -22.87 -0.26 3.35
N GLU A 52 -23.15 -0.62 4.60
CA GLU A 52 -22.70 -1.85 5.26
C GLU A 52 -23.29 -3.13 4.65
N GLU A 53 -24.40 -3.00 3.92
CA GLU A 53 -25.07 -4.11 3.23
C GLU A 53 -24.46 -4.40 1.85
N LEU A 54 -23.55 -3.55 1.38
CA LEU A 54 -22.89 -3.69 0.08
C LEU A 54 -21.61 -4.52 0.19
N THR A 55 -21.22 -5.14 -0.93
CA THR A 55 -19.89 -5.77 -1.07
C THR A 55 -18.77 -4.75 -0.83
N PRO A 56 -17.62 -5.14 -0.22
CA PRO A 56 -16.52 -4.22 0.05
C PRO A 56 -16.05 -3.42 -1.17
N GLU A 57 -16.05 -4.03 -2.35
CA GLU A 57 -15.67 -3.41 -3.61
C GLU A 57 -16.70 -2.37 -4.06
N ALA A 58 -17.99 -2.60 -3.84
CA ALA A 58 -19.02 -1.63 -4.14
C ALA A 58 -19.01 -0.45 -3.16
N GLN A 59 -18.82 -0.72 -1.87
CA GLN A 59 -18.60 0.32 -0.85
C GLN A 59 -17.43 1.22 -1.27
N LEU A 60 -16.36 0.60 -1.73
CA LEU A 60 -15.20 1.32 -2.21
C LEU A 60 -15.52 2.24 -3.39
N ILE A 61 -16.18 1.75 -4.44
CA ILE A 61 -16.55 2.57 -5.59
C ILE A 61 -17.39 3.77 -5.15
N ILE A 62 -18.33 3.55 -4.23
CA ILE A 62 -19.17 4.61 -3.68
C ILE A 62 -18.32 5.61 -2.90
N MET A 63 -17.42 5.15 -2.03
CA MET A 63 -16.50 6.02 -1.29
C MET A 63 -15.64 6.88 -2.23
N ILE A 64 -15.10 6.30 -3.30
CA ILE A 64 -14.34 7.04 -4.32
C ILE A 64 -15.22 8.10 -4.98
N ALA A 65 -16.45 7.74 -5.36
CA ALA A 65 -17.39 8.68 -5.96
C ALA A 65 -17.82 9.80 -5.01
N GLN A 66 -17.92 9.53 -3.70
CA GLN A 66 -18.24 10.51 -2.64
C GLN A 66 -17.09 11.48 -2.33
N MET A 67 -15.86 11.19 -2.77
CA MET A 67 -14.75 12.13 -2.61
C MET A 67 -14.94 13.41 -3.44
N GLU A 68 -15.87 13.39 -4.40
CA GLU A 68 -16.27 14.59 -5.10
C GLU A 68 -17.35 15.36 -4.31
N PRO A 69 -17.24 16.69 -4.19
CA PRO A 69 -17.87 17.50 -3.15
C PRO A 69 -19.41 17.60 -3.17
N GLU A 70 -20.12 16.78 -3.95
CA GLU A 70 -21.56 16.96 -4.22
C GLU A 70 -22.36 15.66 -4.19
N THR A 71 -21.76 14.51 -3.86
CA THR A 71 -22.48 13.24 -3.79
C THR A 71 -22.37 12.62 -2.39
N ILE A 72 -23.53 12.27 -1.82
CA ILE A 72 -23.60 11.63 -0.50
C ILE A 72 -24.45 10.38 -0.66
N TYR A 73 -23.87 9.21 -0.50
CA TYR A 73 -24.62 7.96 -0.46
C TYR A 73 -25.35 7.82 0.89
N PRO A 74 -26.60 7.30 0.94
CA PRO A 74 -27.45 6.83 -0.17
C PRO A 74 -28.36 7.92 -0.77
N LEU A 75 -28.09 9.20 -0.50
CA LEU A 75 -28.93 10.32 -0.94
C LEU A 75 -28.82 10.50 -2.47
N MET A 76 -29.97 10.69 -3.11
CA MET A 76 -30.11 11.01 -4.54
C MET A 76 -30.95 12.27 -4.67
N GLY A 77 -30.40 13.40 -4.24
CA GLY A 77 -31.07 14.70 -4.33
C GLY A 77 -31.26 15.17 -5.78
N LEU A 78 -32.02 16.26 -5.98
CA LEU A 78 -32.29 16.84 -7.30
C LEU A 78 -31.01 17.14 -8.11
N ASN A 79 -29.91 17.49 -7.43
CA ASN A 79 -28.62 17.81 -8.06
C ASN A 79 -27.70 16.60 -8.25
N HIS A 80 -28.03 15.43 -7.71
CA HIS A 80 -27.16 14.25 -7.71
C HIS A 80 -26.78 13.83 -9.13
N MET A 81 -27.78 13.74 -10.02
CA MET A 81 -27.55 13.36 -11.42
C MET A 81 -26.70 14.40 -12.17
N ALA A 82 -26.90 15.69 -11.87
CA ALA A 82 -26.11 16.75 -12.47
C ALA A 82 -24.65 16.70 -11.98
N ALA A 83 -24.43 16.47 -10.69
CA ALA A 83 -23.09 16.34 -10.09
C ALA A 83 -22.30 15.20 -10.73
N ILE A 84 -22.93 14.03 -10.89
CA ILE A 84 -22.29 12.86 -11.51
C ILE A 84 -22.05 13.05 -13.00
N SER A 85 -22.99 13.69 -13.72
CA SER A 85 -22.92 13.81 -15.18
C SER A 85 -21.97 14.92 -15.65
N ARG A 86 -21.80 16.00 -14.87
CA ARG A 86 -20.97 17.15 -15.24
C ARG A 86 -19.47 16.83 -15.32
N LYS A 87 -19.00 15.80 -14.61
CA LYS A 87 -17.56 15.46 -14.51
C LYS A 87 -17.23 14.22 -15.33
N THR A 88 -17.03 14.44 -16.63
CA THR A 88 -16.81 13.37 -17.61
C THR A 88 -15.60 12.48 -17.27
N SER A 89 -14.48 13.03 -16.79
CA SER A 89 -13.27 12.26 -16.47
C SER A 89 -13.49 11.28 -15.30
N ILE A 90 -14.12 11.72 -14.22
CA ILE A 90 -14.42 10.90 -13.05
C ILE A 90 -15.45 9.84 -13.40
N ARG A 91 -16.49 10.24 -14.15
CA ARG A 91 -17.49 9.29 -14.63
C ARG A 91 -16.84 8.19 -15.47
N SER A 92 -15.94 8.55 -16.39
CA SER A 92 -15.16 7.58 -17.15
C SER A 92 -14.33 6.67 -16.23
N MET A 93 -13.62 7.23 -15.27
CA MET A 93 -12.81 6.46 -14.33
C MET A 93 -13.63 5.50 -13.46
N LEU A 94 -14.76 5.95 -12.93
CA LEU A 94 -15.69 5.11 -12.17
C LEU A 94 -16.21 3.95 -13.03
N ARG A 95 -16.49 4.16 -14.32
CA ARG A 95 -16.87 3.06 -15.24
C ARG A 95 -15.79 1.98 -15.31
N LEU A 96 -14.53 2.41 -15.40
CA LEU A 96 -13.40 1.49 -15.50
C LEU A 96 -13.19 0.71 -14.20
N LEU A 97 -13.25 1.39 -13.06
CA LEU A 97 -13.15 0.74 -11.74
C LEU A 97 -14.29 -0.25 -11.52
N ILE A 98 -15.52 0.12 -11.89
CA ILE A 98 -16.68 -0.78 -11.85
C ILE A 98 -16.45 -2.00 -12.74
N ALA A 99 -15.98 -1.83 -13.98
CA ALA A 99 -15.72 -2.94 -14.89
C ALA A 99 -14.70 -3.94 -14.33
N MET A 100 -13.69 -3.44 -13.64
CA MET A 100 -12.64 -4.26 -13.04
C MET A 100 -13.13 -5.05 -11.82
N TYR A 101 -14.02 -4.48 -11.01
CA TYR A 101 -14.59 -5.16 -9.83
C TYR A 101 -15.92 -5.87 -10.11
N LEU A 102 -16.42 -5.84 -11.35
CA LEU A 102 -17.79 -6.26 -11.66
C LEU A 102 -18.09 -7.72 -11.28
N SER A 103 -17.10 -8.61 -11.39
CA SER A 103 -17.22 -10.03 -11.02
C SER A 103 -17.27 -10.27 -9.52
N LEU A 104 -16.85 -9.29 -8.71
CA LEU A 104 -16.86 -9.35 -7.25
C LEU A 104 -18.14 -8.75 -6.65
N PHE A 105 -18.95 -8.05 -7.46
CA PHE A 105 -20.22 -7.51 -7.01
C PHE A 105 -21.28 -8.61 -6.94
N ASP A 106 -22.01 -8.65 -5.82
CA ASP A 106 -23.30 -9.33 -5.80
C ASP A 106 -24.35 -8.53 -6.59
N GLN A 107 -25.52 -9.14 -6.82
CA GLN A 107 -26.56 -8.53 -7.64
C GLN A 107 -27.10 -7.23 -7.00
N VAL A 108 -27.21 -7.19 -5.66
CA VAL A 108 -27.70 -6.01 -4.92
C VAL A 108 -26.72 -4.85 -5.06
N SER A 109 -25.43 -5.09 -4.86
CA SER A 109 -24.38 -4.10 -5.00
C SER A 109 -24.29 -3.57 -6.42
N LYS A 110 -24.32 -4.46 -7.42
CA LYS A 110 -24.30 -4.08 -8.83
C LYS A 110 -25.45 -3.14 -9.18
N GLN A 111 -26.68 -3.50 -8.82
CA GLN A 111 -27.85 -2.67 -9.07
C GLN A 111 -27.78 -1.33 -8.34
N THR A 112 -27.31 -1.35 -7.09
CA THR A 112 -27.17 -0.16 -6.25
C THR A 112 -26.16 0.82 -6.83
N VAL A 113 -24.95 0.35 -7.17
CA VAL A 113 -23.90 1.16 -7.79
C VAL A 113 -24.37 1.73 -9.12
N PHE A 114 -25.01 0.91 -9.97
CA PHE A 114 -25.47 1.36 -11.29
C PHE A 114 -26.59 2.40 -11.16
N LYS A 115 -27.56 2.16 -10.27
CA LYS A 115 -28.67 3.09 -10.02
C LYS A 115 -28.14 4.39 -9.41
N TRP A 116 -27.31 4.31 -8.37
CA TRP A 116 -26.81 5.49 -7.67
C TRP A 116 -25.88 6.33 -8.55
N LEU A 117 -25.00 5.70 -9.34
CA LEU A 117 -24.11 6.41 -10.27
C LEU A 117 -24.73 6.70 -11.65
N ASN A 118 -26.00 6.33 -11.84
CA ASN A 118 -26.72 6.47 -13.10
C ASN A 118 -25.96 5.89 -14.29
N PHE A 119 -25.40 4.69 -14.14
CA PHE A 119 -24.75 3.94 -15.23
C PHE A 119 -25.72 2.95 -15.85
N LYS A 120 -25.73 2.90 -17.18
CA LYS A 120 -26.37 1.81 -17.91
C LYS A 120 -25.42 0.62 -17.97
N PRO A 121 -25.91 -0.64 -17.93
CA PRO A 121 -25.04 -1.81 -18.07
C PRO A 121 -24.20 -1.79 -19.35
N SER A 122 -24.73 -1.26 -20.45
CA SER A 122 -24.02 -1.13 -21.74
C SER A 122 -22.90 -0.08 -21.73
N GLU A 123 -22.86 0.80 -20.73
CA GLU A 123 -21.76 1.77 -20.56
C GLU A 123 -20.57 1.13 -19.84
N ILE A 124 -20.75 0.02 -19.13
CA ILE A 124 -19.64 -0.60 -18.41
C ILE A 124 -18.86 -1.49 -19.39
N PRO A 125 -17.56 -1.21 -19.65
CA PRO A 125 -16.75 -2.07 -20.50
C PRO A 125 -16.57 -3.46 -19.88
N THR A 126 -16.11 -4.43 -20.67
CA THR A 126 -15.69 -5.72 -20.09
C THR A 126 -14.49 -5.51 -19.17
N THR A 127 -14.23 -6.46 -18.27
CA THR A 127 -13.09 -6.40 -17.33
C THR A 127 -11.77 -6.23 -18.08
N GLU A 128 -11.56 -6.95 -19.18
CA GLU A 128 -10.32 -6.89 -19.97
C GLU A 128 -10.12 -5.52 -20.63
N VAL A 129 -11.20 -4.93 -21.17
CA VAL A 129 -11.16 -3.58 -21.76
C VAL A 129 -10.96 -2.53 -20.68
N GLY A 130 -11.67 -2.65 -19.55
CA GLY A 130 -11.55 -1.74 -18.42
C GLY A 130 -10.13 -1.69 -17.85
N VAL A 131 -9.51 -2.86 -17.69
CA VAL A 131 -8.11 -3.00 -17.27
C VAL A 131 -7.17 -2.34 -18.28
N ARG A 132 -7.36 -2.56 -19.59
CA ARG A 132 -6.55 -1.93 -20.63
C ARG A 132 -6.71 -0.40 -20.68
N GLU A 133 -7.92 0.11 -20.46
CA GLU A 133 -8.16 1.56 -20.45
C GLU A 133 -7.60 2.23 -19.18
N LEU A 134 -7.64 1.55 -18.02
CA LEU A 134 -7.00 2.03 -16.79
C LEU A 134 -5.49 2.22 -16.95
N GLN A 135 -4.84 1.48 -17.86
CA GLN A 135 -3.41 1.62 -18.16
C GLN A 135 -3.05 2.89 -18.93
N GLN A 136 -4.03 3.54 -19.56
CA GLN A 136 -3.72 4.66 -20.41
C GLN A 136 -3.16 5.81 -19.57
N LYS A 137 -2.03 6.38 -20.02
CA LYS A 137 -1.26 7.40 -19.28
C LYS A 137 -2.13 8.51 -18.69
N HIS A 138 -3.10 9.02 -19.46
CA HIS A 138 -3.97 10.10 -19.01
C HIS A 138 -4.98 9.66 -17.94
N VAL A 139 -5.44 8.41 -17.95
CA VAL A 139 -6.32 7.85 -16.91
C VAL A 139 -5.56 7.68 -15.61
N LEU A 140 -4.35 7.11 -15.67
CA LEU A 140 -3.46 7.00 -14.51
C LEU A 140 -3.17 8.38 -13.91
N GLN A 141 -2.85 9.37 -14.75
CA GLN A 141 -2.60 10.74 -14.28
C GLN A 141 -3.80 11.34 -13.52
N GLU A 142 -5.04 11.10 -13.96
CA GLU A 142 -6.24 11.53 -13.23
C GLU A 142 -6.40 10.78 -11.91
N ILE A 143 -6.13 9.47 -11.88
CA ILE A 143 -6.19 8.64 -10.65
C ILE A 143 -5.18 9.15 -9.62
N TYR A 144 -3.94 9.41 -10.06
CA TYR A 144 -2.85 9.90 -9.22
C TYR A 144 -3.09 11.32 -8.71
N SER A 145 -3.41 12.26 -9.61
CA SER A 145 -3.58 13.67 -9.25
C SER A 145 -4.71 13.91 -8.26
N ARG A 146 -5.76 13.08 -8.30
CA ARG A 146 -6.89 13.13 -7.37
C ARG A 146 -6.68 12.32 -6.09
N GLY A 147 -5.59 11.55 -6.02
CA GLY A 147 -5.27 10.71 -4.86
C GLY A 147 -6.19 9.51 -4.70
N PHE A 148 -6.79 9.01 -5.79
CA PHE A 148 -7.64 7.81 -5.75
C PHE A 148 -6.85 6.52 -5.46
N VAL A 149 -5.53 6.54 -5.70
CA VAL A 149 -4.60 5.46 -5.30
C VAL A 149 -4.61 5.14 -3.80
N ASN A 150 -5.20 5.99 -2.96
CA ASN A 150 -5.24 5.77 -1.51
C ASN A 150 -6.35 4.83 -1.04
N TYR A 151 -7.32 4.45 -1.89
CA TYR A 151 -8.57 3.83 -1.43
C TYR A 151 -8.59 2.31 -1.57
N PRO A 152 -8.10 1.75 -2.69
CA PRO A 152 -7.14 0.65 -2.64
C PRO A 152 -6.26 0.65 -3.90
N ASN A 153 -5.17 -0.10 -3.84
CA ASN A 153 -4.46 -0.43 -5.07
C ASN A 153 -5.32 -1.47 -5.78
N PRO A 154 -6.01 -1.15 -6.89
CA PRO A 154 -6.60 -2.21 -7.67
C PRO A 154 -5.48 -3.21 -7.97
N THR A 155 -5.75 -4.51 -7.85
CA THR A 155 -4.78 -5.57 -8.17
C THR A 155 -4.59 -5.60 -9.68
N ILE A 156 -4.10 -4.49 -10.20
CA ILE A 156 -3.64 -4.28 -11.53
C ILE A 156 -2.28 -4.99 -11.54
N THR A 157 -2.34 -6.32 -11.55
CA THR A 157 -1.17 -7.15 -11.84
C THR A 157 -0.96 -7.07 -13.34
N PHE A 158 -0.55 -5.90 -13.81
CA PHE A 158 0.32 -5.92 -14.95
C PHE A 158 1.63 -6.44 -14.43
N LYS A 159 2.08 -7.53 -15.01
CA LYS A 159 3.30 -7.49 -15.80
C LYS A 159 3.50 -8.85 -16.45
N GLU A 160 4.13 -8.82 -17.61
CA GLU A 160 4.93 -9.95 -18.07
C GLU A 160 5.84 -10.39 -16.91
N PRO A 161 6.08 -11.70 -16.72
CA PRO A 161 6.95 -12.16 -15.65
C PRO A 161 8.27 -11.39 -15.68
N PHE A 162 8.63 -10.77 -14.56
CA PHE A 162 9.91 -10.08 -14.44
C PHE A 162 11.02 -11.10 -14.69
N ILE A 163 11.74 -10.93 -15.80
CA ILE A 163 12.86 -11.81 -16.16
C ILE A 163 14.00 -11.60 -15.18
N GLU A 164 14.20 -10.35 -14.73
CA GLU A 164 15.24 -9.97 -13.78
C GLU A 164 14.69 -9.03 -12.72
N VAL A 165 14.93 -9.37 -11.45
CA VAL A 165 14.56 -8.54 -10.31
C VAL A 165 15.85 -7.90 -9.76
N PRO A 166 16.13 -6.63 -10.09
CA PRO A 166 17.29 -5.95 -9.54
C PRO A 166 17.29 -6.04 -8.01
N THR A 167 18.46 -6.37 -7.46
CA THR A 167 18.66 -6.54 -6.02
C THR A 167 19.45 -5.38 -5.46
N ILE A 168 18.89 -4.75 -4.44
CA ILE A 168 19.50 -3.67 -3.70
C ILE A 168 19.99 -4.19 -2.36
N TYR A 169 21.24 -3.91 -2.02
CA TYR A 169 21.83 -4.23 -0.72
C TYR A 169 21.90 -2.98 0.15
N LEU A 170 21.30 -3.04 1.34
CA LEU A 170 21.30 -1.99 2.34
C LEU A 170 22.43 -2.25 3.34
N SER A 171 23.61 -1.68 3.06
CA SER A 171 24.79 -1.74 3.93
C SER A 171 24.99 -0.46 4.75
N GLU A 172 24.35 0.64 4.38
CA GLU A 172 24.50 1.95 5.00
C GLU A 172 23.35 2.24 5.97
N MET A 173 23.62 2.93 7.08
CA MET A 173 22.62 3.32 8.09
C MET A 173 21.49 4.19 7.52
N HIS A 174 21.76 4.92 6.45
CA HIS A 174 20.77 5.71 5.74
C HIS A 174 21.01 5.54 4.25
N LYS A 175 20.01 5.01 3.53
CA LYS A 175 20.10 4.79 2.09
C LYS A 175 18.87 5.35 1.39
N LYS A 176 19.11 6.14 0.34
CA LYS A 176 18.09 6.79 -0.46
C LYS A 176 18.10 6.23 -1.89
N TYR A 177 16.93 5.84 -2.37
CA TYR A 177 16.71 5.40 -3.74
C TYR A 177 15.70 6.30 -4.41
N VAL A 178 16.00 6.67 -5.65
CA VAL A 178 15.11 7.43 -6.52
C VAL A 178 14.65 6.50 -7.63
N ILE A 179 13.34 6.33 -7.74
CA ILE A 179 12.70 5.45 -8.70
C ILE A 179 11.84 6.31 -9.63
N ASP A 180 11.93 6.02 -10.93
CA ASP A 180 11.02 6.61 -11.91
C ASP A 180 9.60 6.07 -11.64
N GLY A 181 8.69 6.96 -11.27
CA GLY A 181 7.30 6.60 -10.96
C GLY A 181 6.46 6.26 -12.15
N ASN A 182 6.98 6.43 -13.37
CA ASN A 182 6.33 5.90 -14.58
C ASN A 182 6.93 4.56 -15.00
N ALA A 183 8.05 4.13 -14.39
CA ALA A 183 8.70 2.88 -14.70
C ALA A 183 8.09 1.74 -13.88
N HIS A 184 7.67 0.70 -14.59
CA HIS A 184 7.20 -0.52 -13.96
C HIS A 184 8.38 -1.45 -13.66
N GLY A 185 8.74 -1.55 -12.37
CA GLY A 185 9.80 -2.44 -11.90
C GLY A 185 9.35 -3.35 -10.76
N LEU A 186 10.17 -4.35 -10.45
CA LEU A 186 10.22 -5.03 -9.16
C LEU A 186 11.67 -4.96 -8.69
N THR A 187 11.86 -4.65 -7.42
CA THR A 187 13.20 -4.53 -6.84
C THR A 187 13.22 -5.27 -5.53
N MET A 188 14.16 -6.20 -5.40
CA MET A 188 14.38 -6.93 -4.15
C MET A 188 15.32 -6.11 -3.28
N VAL A 189 14.91 -5.84 -2.05
CA VAL A 189 15.76 -5.12 -1.08
C VAL A 189 16.25 -6.11 -0.03
N ARG A 190 17.56 -6.18 0.15
CA ARG A 190 18.25 -7.03 1.13
C ARG A 190 18.98 -6.15 2.13
N ALA A 191 18.88 -6.48 3.41
CA ALA A 191 19.61 -5.81 4.48
C ALA A 191 20.32 -6.85 5.34
N ILE A 192 21.41 -6.45 6.00
CA ILE A 192 22.00 -7.23 7.09
C ILE A 192 20.95 -7.36 8.20
N PRO A 193 20.85 -8.48 8.94
CA PRO A 193 20.06 -8.56 10.16
C PRO A 193 20.23 -7.29 11.00
N ASN A 194 19.16 -6.53 11.13
CA ASN A 194 19.13 -5.33 11.95
C ASN A 194 17.84 -5.32 12.73
N PHE A 195 17.89 -4.71 13.90
CA PHE A 195 16.79 -4.61 14.85
C PHE A 195 15.65 -3.67 14.37
N GLY A 196 15.68 -3.21 13.11
CA GLY A 196 14.60 -2.45 12.49
C GLY A 196 15.09 -1.24 11.68
N PHE A 197 14.24 -0.80 10.75
CA PHE A 197 14.43 0.41 9.95
C PHE A 197 13.13 1.21 9.87
N ASN A 198 13.27 2.51 9.64
CA ASN A 198 12.18 3.36 9.21
C ASN A 198 12.20 3.43 7.68
N LEU A 199 11.03 3.28 7.07
CA LEU A 199 10.83 3.48 5.64
C LEU A 199 10.12 4.80 5.42
N ASN A 200 10.79 5.74 4.76
CA ASN A 200 10.18 6.98 4.32
C ASN A 200 9.98 6.94 2.80
N VAL A 201 8.74 7.08 2.37
CA VAL A 201 8.38 7.12 0.94
C VAL A 201 7.80 8.49 0.65
N SER A 202 8.45 9.19 -0.27
CA SER A 202 7.97 10.48 -0.79
C SER A 202 7.82 10.40 -2.30
N TYR A 203 6.98 11.26 -2.86
CA TYR A 203 6.80 11.38 -4.30
C TYR A 203 6.85 12.84 -4.70
N GLN A 204 7.32 13.10 -5.91
CA GLN A 204 7.31 14.40 -6.55
C GLN A 204 6.91 14.22 -8.02
N ILE A 205 6.17 15.18 -8.56
CA ILE A 205 5.91 15.25 -10.00
C ILE A 205 6.82 16.33 -10.56
N THR A 206 7.62 15.98 -11.57
CA THR A 206 8.54 16.94 -12.17
C THR A 206 7.77 17.89 -13.08
N ASP A 207 7.81 19.19 -12.80
CA ASP A 207 7.03 20.21 -13.53
C ASP A 207 7.29 20.21 -15.05
N ILE A 208 8.51 19.86 -15.46
CA ILE A 208 8.93 19.89 -16.87
C ILE A 208 8.38 18.69 -17.65
N THR A 209 8.42 17.49 -17.07
CA THR A 209 8.11 16.24 -17.78
C THR A 209 6.75 15.66 -17.39
N GLY A 210 6.10 16.20 -16.35
CA GLY A 210 4.92 15.62 -15.72
C GLY A 210 5.16 14.22 -15.14
N SER A 211 6.43 13.80 -15.05
CA SER A 211 6.80 12.46 -14.63
C SER A 211 6.79 12.36 -13.12
N ALA A 212 6.15 11.31 -12.59
CA ALA A 212 6.24 10.96 -11.19
C ALA A 212 7.65 10.44 -10.88
N CYS A 213 8.17 10.82 -9.72
CA CYS A 213 9.44 10.37 -9.19
C CYS A 213 9.22 10.01 -7.72
N HIS A 214 9.58 8.79 -7.35
CA HIS A 214 9.45 8.30 -5.98
C HIS A 214 10.82 8.27 -5.33
N THR A 215 10.87 8.76 -4.10
CA THR A 215 12.05 8.65 -3.27
C THR A 215 11.73 7.70 -2.12
N ILE A 216 12.51 6.63 -2.01
CA ILE A 216 12.45 5.67 -0.92
C ILE A 216 13.71 5.83 -0.08
N GLU A 217 13.53 6.20 1.19
CA GLU A 217 14.60 6.34 2.17
C GLU A 217 14.46 5.24 3.22
N PHE A 218 15.53 4.48 3.39
CA PHE A 218 15.70 3.49 4.44
C PHE A 218 16.59 4.07 5.53
N ILE A 219 16.09 4.19 6.75
CA ILE A 219 16.82 4.73 7.90
C ILE A 219 16.89 3.65 8.98
N PHE A 220 18.05 3.02 9.14
CA PHE A 220 18.25 2.00 10.16
C PHE A 220 18.34 2.62 11.55
N LYS A 221 17.70 1.98 12.54
CA LYS A 221 17.82 2.39 13.93
C LYS A 221 19.14 1.87 14.47
N GLN A 222 20.00 2.77 14.93
CA GLN A 222 21.13 2.38 15.78
C GLN A 222 20.55 2.02 17.14
N PHE A 223 20.66 0.74 17.50
CA PHE A 223 20.44 0.34 18.88
C PHE A 223 21.74 0.55 19.62
N PRO A 224 21.73 1.23 20.77
CA PRO A 224 22.92 1.28 21.62
C PRO A 224 23.36 -0.16 21.89
N ASN A 225 24.64 -0.45 21.61
CA ASN A 225 25.26 -1.77 21.73
C ASN A 225 24.72 -2.53 22.94
N MET A 226 23.85 -3.53 22.72
CA MET A 226 23.48 -4.47 23.79
C MET A 226 24.65 -5.41 24.16
N ALA A 227 25.79 -5.31 23.45
CA ALA A 227 27.03 -6.01 23.74
C ALA A 227 27.70 -5.62 25.08
N GLN A 228 27.14 -4.70 25.88
CA GLN A 228 27.66 -4.35 27.20
C GLN A 228 26.94 -5.01 28.39
N GLN A 229 25.94 -5.88 28.18
CA GLN A 229 25.20 -6.50 29.30
C GLN A 229 25.55 -7.96 29.60
N THR A 230 26.67 -8.47 29.07
CA THR A 230 27.24 -9.75 29.51
C THR A 230 28.54 -9.57 30.30
N GLU A 231 28.63 -8.52 31.12
CA GLU A 231 29.46 -8.62 32.31
C GLU A 231 28.74 -9.57 33.28
N HIS A 232 28.97 -10.87 33.07
CA HIS A 232 28.65 -11.88 34.07
C HIS A 232 29.28 -11.42 35.40
N PRO A 233 28.52 -11.34 36.51
CA PRO A 233 29.11 -11.27 37.83
C PRO A 233 30.12 -12.42 37.95
N PRO A 234 31.33 -12.20 38.48
CA PRO A 234 32.27 -13.30 38.73
C PRO A 234 31.54 -14.36 39.55
N LEU A 235 31.38 -15.56 38.98
CA LEU A 235 30.80 -16.68 39.67
C LEU A 235 31.66 -16.96 40.91
N PRO A 236 31.05 -17.12 42.11
CA PRO A 236 31.82 -17.53 43.27
C PRO A 236 32.46 -18.88 42.98
N GLU A 237 33.78 -18.92 43.17
CA GLU A 237 34.66 -20.08 43.07
C GLU A 237 34.16 -21.20 43.99
N GLN A 238 33.27 -22.06 43.48
CA GLN A 238 32.81 -23.25 44.18
C GLN A 238 33.61 -24.46 43.71
N ALA A 239 34.45 -24.92 44.65
CA ALA A 239 34.79 -26.29 45.00
C ALA A 239 34.98 -27.32 43.88
N GLU A 240 36.20 -27.87 43.87
CA GLU A 240 36.69 -29.01 43.10
C GLU A 240 35.66 -30.12 42.86
N HIS A 241 35.33 -30.36 41.59
CA HIS A 241 34.71 -31.60 41.13
C HIS A 241 35.68 -32.39 40.24
N PRO A 242 35.57 -33.75 40.20
CA PRO A 242 36.57 -34.64 39.62
C PRO A 242 36.53 -34.66 38.07
N PRO A 243 37.57 -35.22 37.41
CA PRO A 243 37.75 -35.08 35.97
C PRO A 243 36.80 -35.99 35.20
N LEU A 244 35.83 -35.41 34.50
CA LEU A 244 35.13 -36.09 33.40
C LEU A 244 35.77 -35.67 32.08
N ARG A 245 36.57 -36.60 31.53
CA ARG A 245 36.97 -36.61 30.12
C ARG A 245 35.74 -36.93 29.28
N GLU A 246 35.25 -35.96 28.53
CA GLU A 246 34.60 -36.22 27.24
C GLU A 246 34.74 -34.94 26.39
N GLN A 247 35.56 -35.06 25.34
CA GLN A 247 35.77 -34.02 24.34
C GLN A 247 34.49 -33.90 23.50
N LEU A 248 33.67 -32.88 23.78
CA LEU A 248 32.68 -32.41 22.82
C LEU A 248 33.39 -31.47 21.86
N GLU A 249 33.70 -31.94 20.65
CA GLU A 249 34.07 -31.08 19.54
C GLU A 249 32.85 -30.23 19.17
N HIS A 250 32.87 -28.94 19.55
CA HIS A 250 31.90 -27.99 19.05
C HIS A 250 32.17 -27.73 17.56
N PRO A 251 31.20 -27.92 16.65
CA PRO A 251 31.37 -27.50 15.28
C PRO A 251 31.54 -25.97 15.24
N PRO A 252 32.32 -25.43 14.29
CA PRO A 252 32.51 -24.00 14.17
C PRO A 252 31.14 -23.34 14.03
N LEU A 253 30.89 -22.30 14.84
CA LEU A 253 29.73 -21.42 14.70
C LEU A 253 29.80 -20.79 13.31
N GLN A 254 29.14 -21.46 12.37
CA GLN A 254 28.90 -20.96 11.04
C GLN A 254 27.92 -19.81 11.22
N GLU A 255 28.42 -18.59 11.11
CA GLU A 255 27.66 -17.34 11.13
C GLU A 255 26.60 -17.42 10.02
N GLN A 256 25.42 -17.96 10.37
CA GLN A 256 24.27 -17.99 9.48
C GLN A 256 23.75 -16.56 9.40
N ALA A 257 24.26 -15.81 8.42
CA ALA A 257 23.69 -14.52 8.06
C ALA A 257 22.24 -14.71 7.64
N GLU A 258 21.31 -14.45 8.55
CA GLU A 258 19.88 -14.50 8.28
C GLU A 258 19.52 -13.40 7.27
N LEU A 259 19.21 -13.78 6.04
CA LEU A 259 18.86 -12.82 5.00
C LEU A 259 17.38 -12.45 5.14
N ILE A 260 17.08 -11.19 5.49
CA ILE A 260 15.70 -10.69 5.48
C ILE A 260 15.36 -10.28 4.03
N GLU A 261 14.38 -10.96 3.43
CA GLU A 261 13.87 -10.64 2.10
C GLU A 261 12.66 -9.71 2.20
N LEU A 262 12.83 -8.46 1.75
CA LEU A 262 11.75 -7.50 1.58
C LEU A 262 11.38 -7.40 0.10
N LYS A 263 10.17 -7.85 -0.23
CA LYS A 263 9.56 -7.61 -1.54
C LYS A 263 8.73 -6.34 -1.48
N LEU A 264 9.31 -5.22 -1.92
CA LEU A 264 8.52 -4.03 -2.23
C LEU A 264 7.87 -4.24 -3.60
N CYS A 265 6.63 -4.74 -3.59
CA CYS A 265 5.75 -4.58 -4.75
C CYS A 265 5.17 -3.17 -4.71
N MET A 266 5.90 -2.22 -5.29
CA MET A 266 5.32 -0.93 -5.62
C MET A 266 4.47 -1.10 -6.88
N PHE A 267 3.18 -1.25 -6.66
CA PHE A 267 2.18 -0.95 -7.69
C PHE A 267 1.96 0.56 -7.61
N LEU A 268 2.77 1.29 -8.36
CA LEU A 268 2.68 2.72 -8.61
C LEU A 268 2.59 2.87 -10.14
#